data_AF-A0AAU0NJK7-F1
#
_entry.id   AF-A0AAU0NJK7-F1
#
_cell.length_a   1.000
_cell.length_b   1.000
_cell.length_c   1.000
_cell.angle_alpha   90.00
_cell.angle_beta   90.00
_cell.angle_gamma   90.00
#
_symmetry.space_group_name_H-M   'P 1'
#
loop_
_entity.id
_entity.type
_entity.pdbx_description
1 polymer ?
#
loop_
_entity_poly.entity_id
_entity_poly.type
_entity_poly.pdbx_seq_one_letter_code
_entity_poly.pdbx_strand_id
1 'polypeptide(L)'
;MNLNKEEIEKCNAPSELGDALRESAKKGKLDLVQLIISKDLADINYNNMSKDFANEPTPLQWAVIRGNLDIVKLLLENGADVSITDKWGYRPFNEAVEAANDRWGYRALDKSIGKHDKEILELVKSYEPKEWHEREWCIERLKKLELPNDVIEFLGSENRRIDLQESEWTNYVEFYALDEVRTFKWKDMTLVDLVYDVDDYDNIGVISWIPEHKSFACLDMEHGMFGFIKEMTWSEFMKSPAKFIDGSLSWKFFDLDDEE
;
A
#
# COMPACT_ATOMS: atom_id res chain seq x y z
N MET A 1 -11.86 -17.96 5.42
CA MET A 1 -12.87 -19.02 5.21
C MET A 1 -12.66 -19.62 3.82
N ASN A 2 -12.69 -20.94 3.64
CA ASN A 2 -12.45 -21.60 2.34
C ASN A 2 -13.68 -22.37 1.89
N LEU A 3 -14.62 -21.69 1.25
CA LEU A 3 -15.79 -22.34 0.65
C LEU A 3 -15.38 -23.03 -0.65
N ASN A 4 -15.81 -24.29 -0.82
CA ASN A 4 -15.73 -25.00 -2.08
C ASN A 4 -16.92 -24.65 -2.99
N LYS A 5 -16.93 -25.18 -4.22
CA LYS A 5 -17.97 -24.88 -5.22
C LYS A 5 -19.40 -25.18 -4.73
N GLU A 6 -19.63 -26.34 -4.13
CA GLU A 6 -20.95 -26.75 -3.64
C GLU A 6 -21.41 -25.89 -2.46
N GLU A 7 -20.48 -25.48 -1.60
CA GLU A 7 -20.74 -24.57 -0.49
C GLU A 7 -21.10 -23.17 -1.00
N ILE A 8 -20.39 -22.65 -2.02
CA ILE A 8 -20.70 -21.37 -2.67
C ILE A 8 -22.08 -21.41 -3.34
N GLU A 9 -22.41 -22.50 -4.04
CA GLU A 9 -23.72 -22.67 -4.68
C GLU A 9 -24.86 -22.53 -3.67
N LYS A 10 -24.72 -23.14 -2.49
CA LYS A 10 -25.73 -23.13 -1.42
C LYS A 10 -25.68 -21.88 -0.52
N CYS A 11 -24.55 -21.17 -0.48
CA CYS A 11 -24.39 -19.99 0.36
C CYS A 11 -25.25 -18.82 -0.15
N ASN A 12 -25.98 -18.19 0.78
CA ASN A 12 -26.80 -17.01 0.52
C ASN A 12 -26.43 -15.84 1.47
N ALA A 13 -25.29 -15.94 2.15
CA ALA A 13 -24.80 -14.90 3.07
C ALA A 13 -23.83 -13.97 2.30
N PRO A 14 -24.20 -12.70 2.05
CA PRO A 14 -23.38 -11.76 1.28
C PRO A 14 -21.94 -11.62 1.79
N SER A 15 -21.75 -11.55 3.10
CA SER A 15 -20.43 -11.40 3.71
C SER A 15 -19.56 -12.65 3.56
N GLU A 16 -20.14 -13.84 3.69
CA GLU A 16 -19.40 -15.10 3.49
C GLU A 16 -18.98 -15.27 2.03
N LEU A 17 -19.85 -14.87 1.09
CA LEU A 17 -19.51 -14.83 -0.32
C LEU A 17 -18.44 -13.77 -0.63
N GLY A 18 -18.46 -12.62 0.04
CA GLY A 18 -17.42 -11.61 -0.06
C GLY A 18 -16.05 -12.12 0.41
N ASP A 19 -16.01 -12.80 1.56
CA ASP A 19 -14.79 -13.48 2.03
C ASP A 19 -14.30 -14.54 1.04
N ALA A 20 -15.22 -15.35 0.52
CA ALA A 20 -14.90 -16.37 -0.48
C ALA A 20 -14.40 -15.77 -1.80
N LEU A 21 -14.90 -14.58 -2.19
CA LEU A 21 -14.48 -13.87 -3.39
C LEU A 21 -13.02 -13.41 -3.27
N ARG A 22 -12.67 -12.79 -2.14
CA ARG A 22 -11.27 -12.39 -1.84
C ARG A 22 -10.33 -13.58 -1.83
N GLU A 23 -10.71 -14.66 -1.14
CA GLU A 23 -9.89 -15.85 -1.03
C GLU A 23 -9.72 -16.57 -2.38
N SER A 24 -10.77 -16.59 -3.20
CA SER A 24 -10.72 -17.13 -4.58
C SER A 24 -9.80 -16.30 -5.48
N ALA A 25 -9.88 -14.97 -5.39
CA ALA A 25 -8.99 -14.06 -6.11
C ALA A 25 -7.52 -14.24 -5.70
N LYS A 26 -7.25 -14.29 -4.38
CA LYS A 26 -5.93 -14.57 -3.81
C LYS A 26 -5.39 -15.92 -4.29
N LYS A 27 -6.23 -16.95 -4.41
CA LYS A 27 -5.82 -18.29 -4.84
C LYS A 27 -5.82 -18.53 -6.35
N GLY A 28 -6.17 -17.52 -7.17
CA GLY A 28 -6.24 -17.68 -8.62
C GLY A 28 -7.36 -18.62 -9.08
N LYS A 29 -8.44 -18.76 -8.30
CA LYS A 29 -9.56 -19.69 -8.60
C LYS A 29 -10.62 -19.01 -9.47
N LEU A 30 -10.29 -18.77 -10.74
CA LEU A 30 -11.16 -18.08 -11.70
C LEU A 30 -12.60 -18.62 -11.73
N ASP A 31 -12.78 -19.94 -11.78
CA ASP A 31 -14.10 -20.58 -11.79
C ASP A 31 -14.95 -20.22 -10.56
N LEU A 32 -14.32 -20.10 -9.38
CA LEU A 32 -15.01 -19.73 -8.15
C LEU A 32 -15.34 -18.24 -8.13
N VAL A 33 -14.43 -17.38 -8.62
CA VAL A 33 -14.70 -15.94 -8.79
C VAL A 33 -15.90 -15.74 -9.71
N GLN A 34 -15.92 -16.40 -10.87
CA GLN A 34 -17.04 -16.33 -11.82
C GLN A 34 -18.35 -16.80 -11.19
N LEU A 35 -18.32 -17.93 -10.46
CA LEU A 35 -19.50 -18.45 -9.78
C LEU A 35 -20.03 -17.44 -8.74
N ILE A 36 -19.15 -16.89 -7.90
CA ILE A 36 -19.56 -15.95 -6.84
C ILE A 36 -20.15 -14.67 -7.45
N ILE A 37 -19.51 -14.08 -8.47
CA ILE A 37 -20.03 -12.91 -9.18
C ILE A 37 -21.39 -13.22 -9.80
N SER A 38 -21.56 -14.39 -10.43
CA SER A 38 -22.82 -14.78 -11.09
C SER A 38 -24.01 -14.92 -10.13
N LYS A 39 -23.75 -15.09 -8.83
CA LYS A 39 -24.81 -15.13 -7.81
C LYS A 39 -25.39 -13.75 -7.52
N ASP A 40 -24.66 -12.67 -7.83
CA ASP A 40 -25.11 -11.28 -7.61
C ASP A 40 -25.54 -11.00 -6.15
N LEU A 41 -24.88 -11.66 -5.20
CA LEU A 41 -25.13 -11.53 -3.75
C LEU A 41 -23.94 -10.97 -2.99
N ALA A 42 -22.72 -11.14 -3.53
CA ALA A 42 -21.50 -10.64 -2.90
C ALA A 42 -21.23 -9.21 -3.36
N ASP A 43 -20.80 -8.36 -2.45
CA ASP A 43 -20.19 -7.09 -2.82
C ASP A 43 -18.85 -7.37 -3.53
N ILE A 44 -18.71 -6.93 -4.79
CA ILE A 44 -17.48 -7.10 -5.57
C ILE A 44 -16.30 -6.37 -4.92
N ASN A 45 -16.60 -5.34 -4.13
CA ASN A 45 -15.65 -4.49 -3.42
C ASN A 45 -15.48 -4.90 -1.95
N TYR A 46 -15.96 -6.08 -1.57
CA TYR A 46 -15.95 -6.52 -0.17
C TYR A 46 -14.55 -6.46 0.45
N ASN A 47 -14.36 -5.58 1.44
CA ASN A 47 -13.05 -5.31 2.04
C ASN A 47 -13.03 -5.39 3.58
N ASN A 48 -14.13 -5.81 4.23
CA ASN A 48 -14.19 -5.96 5.69
C ASN A 48 -13.01 -6.74 6.29
N MET A 49 -12.48 -6.25 7.41
CA MET A 49 -11.41 -6.89 8.18
C MET A 49 -11.81 -8.30 8.63
N SER A 50 -10.89 -9.25 8.47
CA SER A 50 -11.01 -10.59 9.04
C SER A 50 -9.66 -11.14 9.47
N LYS A 51 -9.64 -12.28 10.17
CA LYS A 51 -8.37 -12.93 10.55
C LYS A 51 -7.50 -13.29 9.35
N ASP A 52 -8.12 -13.60 8.21
CA ASP A 52 -7.43 -13.96 6.97
C ASP A 52 -7.03 -12.72 6.13
N PHE A 53 -7.67 -11.57 6.42
CA PHE A 53 -7.57 -10.31 5.66
C PHE A 53 -7.50 -9.11 6.63
N ALA A 54 -6.43 -9.05 7.43
CA ALA A 54 -6.26 -8.05 8.49
C ALA A 54 -6.06 -6.61 7.98
N ASN A 55 -5.64 -6.44 6.72
CA ASN A 55 -5.38 -5.14 6.11
C ASN A 55 -6.56 -4.65 5.26
N GLU A 56 -7.70 -5.34 5.27
CA GLU A 56 -8.88 -4.92 4.50
C GLU A 56 -8.66 -4.83 2.97
N PRO A 57 -7.92 -5.74 2.30
CA PRO A 57 -7.80 -5.73 0.84
C PRO A 57 -9.11 -6.17 0.16
N THR A 58 -9.41 -5.56 -0.98
CA THR A 58 -10.47 -5.99 -1.90
C THR A 58 -10.08 -7.26 -2.68
N PRO A 59 -11.05 -7.95 -3.32
CA PRO A 59 -10.73 -9.03 -4.26
C PRO A 59 -9.81 -8.59 -5.39
N LEU A 60 -9.98 -7.34 -5.88
CA LEU A 60 -9.16 -6.79 -6.96
C LEU A 60 -7.70 -6.65 -6.54
N GLN A 61 -7.43 -6.10 -5.35
CA GLN A 61 -6.06 -5.98 -4.83
C GLN A 61 -5.38 -7.34 -4.73
N TRP A 62 -6.05 -8.37 -4.21
CA TRP A 62 -5.47 -9.72 -4.19
C TRP A 62 -5.21 -10.30 -5.57
N ALA A 63 -6.09 -10.08 -6.54
CA ALA A 63 -5.86 -10.52 -7.90
C ALA A 63 -4.62 -9.85 -8.52
N VAL A 64 -4.44 -8.55 -8.25
CA VAL A 64 -3.28 -7.74 -8.66
C VAL A 64 -1.99 -8.26 -8.01
N ILE A 65 -1.95 -8.35 -6.68
CA ILE A 65 -0.80 -8.85 -5.90
C ILE A 65 -0.33 -10.22 -6.40
N ARG A 66 -1.27 -11.07 -6.81
CA ARG A 66 -0.99 -12.44 -7.26
C ARG A 66 -0.72 -12.54 -8.75
N GLY A 67 -0.75 -11.44 -9.49
CA GLY A 67 -0.48 -11.41 -10.93
C GLY A 67 -1.55 -12.13 -11.78
N ASN A 68 -2.76 -12.31 -11.24
CA ASN A 68 -3.84 -13.07 -11.88
C ASN A 68 -4.64 -12.20 -12.84
N LEU A 69 -4.05 -11.91 -14.01
CA LEU A 69 -4.61 -11.02 -15.03
C LEU A 69 -6.06 -11.32 -15.42
N ASP A 70 -6.44 -12.60 -15.59
CA ASP A 70 -7.80 -12.97 -15.98
C ASP A 70 -8.83 -12.61 -14.90
N ILE A 71 -8.46 -12.76 -13.62
CA ILE A 71 -9.30 -12.37 -12.49
C ILE A 71 -9.35 -10.84 -12.38
N VAL A 72 -8.23 -10.14 -12.61
CA VAL A 72 -8.19 -8.67 -12.64
C VAL A 72 -9.16 -8.13 -13.70
N LYS A 73 -9.07 -8.63 -14.94
CA LYS A 73 -9.99 -8.25 -16.04
C LYS A 73 -11.44 -8.50 -15.66
N LEU A 74 -11.74 -9.71 -15.16
CA LEU A 74 -13.09 -10.07 -14.77
C LEU A 74 -13.66 -9.15 -13.68
N LEU A 75 -12.87 -8.83 -12.64
CA LEU A 75 -13.33 -7.96 -11.56
C LEU A 75 -13.56 -6.52 -12.05
N LEU A 76 -12.65 -5.98 -12.85
CA LEU A 76 -12.77 -4.63 -13.42
C LEU A 76 -13.98 -4.52 -14.37
N GLU A 77 -14.19 -5.52 -15.23
CA GLU A 77 -15.35 -5.59 -16.13
C GLU A 77 -16.69 -5.67 -15.38
N ASN A 78 -16.68 -6.18 -14.15
CA ASN A 78 -17.85 -6.26 -13.27
C ASN A 78 -17.94 -5.10 -12.26
N GLY A 79 -17.16 -4.03 -12.43
CA GLY A 79 -17.30 -2.80 -11.66
C GLY A 79 -16.56 -2.77 -10.33
N ALA A 80 -15.49 -3.55 -10.19
CA ALA A 80 -14.57 -3.38 -9.06
C ALA A 80 -14.01 -1.94 -9.02
N ASP A 81 -14.07 -1.32 -7.84
CA ASP A 81 -13.67 0.06 -7.62
C ASP A 81 -12.15 0.16 -7.40
N VAL A 82 -11.47 0.88 -8.29
CA VAL A 82 -10.01 1.08 -8.25
C VAL A 82 -9.56 2.13 -7.23
N SER A 83 -10.50 2.85 -6.60
CA SER A 83 -10.20 3.88 -5.61
C SER A 83 -10.15 3.36 -4.17
N ILE A 84 -10.66 2.16 -3.92
CA ILE A 84 -10.68 1.58 -2.57
C ILE A 84 -9.25 1.24 -2.14
N THR A 85 -8.94 1.66 -0.93
CA THR A 85 -7.65 1.42 -0.30
C THR A 85 -7.76 0.36 0.78
N ASP A 86 -6.68 -0.38 0.97
CA ASP A 86 -6.49 -1.19 2.17
C ASP A 86 -6.21 -0.29 3.39
N LYS A 87 -6.03 -0.88 4.57
CA LYS A 87 -5.73 -0.16 5.83
C LYS A 87 -4.48 0.73 5.74
N TRP A 88 -3.55 0.41 4.84
CA TRP A 88 -2.29 1.13 4.66
C TRP A 88 -2.37 2.17 3.56
N GLY A 89 -3.51 2.35 2.89
CA GLY A 89 -3.65 3.29 1.79
C GLY A 89 -3.20 2.73 0.43
N TYR A 90 -2.89 1.43 0.32
CA TYR A 90 -2.67 0.80 -0.98
C TYR A 90 -4.00 0.68 -1.71
N ARG A 91 -4.11 1.29 -2.89
CA ARG A 91 -5.17 0.97 -3.86
C ARG A 91 -4.62 0.00 -4.92
N PRO A 92 -5.45 -0.61 -5.80
CA PRO A 92 -4.99 -1.53 -6.84
C PRO A 92 -3.78 -1.06 -7.65
N PHE A 93 -3.68 0.24 -7.99
CA PHE A 93 -2.50 0.77 -8.70
C PHE A 93 -1.22 0.64 -7.88
N ASN A 94 -1.24 1.02 -6.59
CA ASN A 94 -0.07 0.88 -5.73
C ASN A 94 0.34 -0.59 -5.63
N GLU A 95 -0.62 -1.50 -5.43
CA GLU A 95 -0.34 -2.94 -5.40
C GLU A 95 0.33 -3.45 -6.68
N ALA A 96 -0.07 -2.92 -7.84
CA ALA A 96 0.52 -3.29 -9.12
C ALA A 96 1.97 -2.77 -9.25
N VAL A 97 2.26 -1.57 -8.74
CA VAL A 97 3.64 -1.04 -8.67
C VAL A 97 4.50 -1.93 -7.78
N GLU A 98 4.00 -2.29 -6.59
CA GLU A 98 4.71 -3.16 -5.65
C GLU A 98 4.96 -4.56 -6.22
N ALA A 99 3.94 -5.15 -6.84
CA ALA A 99 4.05 -6.46 -7.48
C ALA A 99 5.05 -6.45 -8.64
N ALA A 100 5.03 -5.41 -9.50
CA ALA A 100 5.96 -5.27 -10.61
C ALA A 100 7.43 -5.25 -10.14
N ASN A 101 7.68 -4.67 -8.97
CA ASN A 101 8.99 -4.58 -8.35
C ASN A 101 9.33 -5.76 -7.40
N ASP A 102 8.49 -6.81 -7.38
CA ASP A 102 8.65 -8.03 -6.54
C ASP A 102 8.72 -7.75 -5.03
N ARG A 103 8.16 -6.64 -4.58
CA ARG A 103 8.30 -6.19 -3.19
C ARG A 103 7.60 -7.06 -2.17
N TRP A 104 6.56 -7.76 -2.59
CA TRP A 104 5.86 -8.71 -1.74
C TRP A 104 6.59 -10.04 -1.57
N GLY A 105 7.68 -10.29 -2.31
CA GLY A 105 8.45 -11.54 -2.25
C GLY A 105 7.68 -12.79 -2.70
N TYR A 106 6.43 -12.65 -3.16
CA TYR A 106 5.60 -13.78 -3.56
C TYR A 106 6.19 -14.56 -4.74
N ARG A 107 6.97 -13.92 -5.62
CA ARG A 107 7.63 -14.63 -6.74
C ARG A 107 8.68 -15.63 -6.25
N ALA A 108 9.32 -15.38 -5.10
CA ALA A 108 10.24 -16.32 -4.48
C ALA A 108 9.52 -17.61 -4.02
N LEU A 109 8.26 -17.48 -3.60
CA LEU A 109 7.42 -18.59 -3.13
C LEU A 109 6.73 -19.33 -4.28
N ASP A 110 6.33 -18.61 -5.33
CA ASP A 110 5.68 -19.14 -6.52
C ASP A 110 6.16 -18.38 -7.77
N LYS A 111 7.06 -19.01 -8.52
CA LYS A 111 7.67 -18.45 -9.73
C LYS A 111 6.67 -18.22 -10.89
N SER A 112 5.43 -18.70 -10.76
CA SER A 112 4.39 -18.44 -11.75
C SER A 112 3.75 -17.05 -11.58
N ILE A 113 3.87 -16.45 -10.40
CA ILE A 113 3.43 -15.08 -10.10
C ILE A 113 4.33 -14.08 -10.85
N GLY A 114 3.75 -12.96 -11.26
CA GLY A 114 4.51 -11.82 -11.78
C GLY A 114 4.59 -11.74 -13.31
N LYS A 115 4.12 -12.78 -14.01
CA LYS A 115 4.20 -12.88 -15.49
C LYS A 115 3.52 -11.71 -16.21
N HIS A 116 2.47 -11.14 -15.59
CA HIS A 116 1.61 -10.14 -16.20
C HIS A 116 1.68 -8.77 -15.50
N ASP A 117 2.63 -8.52 -14.59
CA ASP A 117 2.58 -7.34 -13.73
C ASP A 117 2.58 -6.02 -14.49
N LYS A 118 3.35 -5.91 -15.58
CA LYS A 118 3.31 -4.73 -16.45
C LYS A 118 1.96 -4.55 -17.13
N GLU A 119 1.34 -5.64 -17.58
CA GLU A 119 0.01 -5.60 -18.21
C GLU A 119 -1.06 -5.23 -17.18
N ILE A 120 -0.97 -5.78 -15.97
CA ILE A 120 -1.88 -5.48 -14.86
C ILE A 120 -1.73 -4.03 -14.41
N LEU A 121 -0.50 -3.53 -14.29
CA LEU A 121 -0.21 -2.15 -13.93
C LEU A 121 -0.85 -1.17 -14.93
N GLU A 122 -0.60 -1.36 -16.23
CA GLU A 122 -1.19 -0.50 -17.27
C GLU A 122 -2.72 -0.64 -17.33
N LEU A 123 -3.24 -1.84 -17.13
CA LEU A 123 -4.68 -2.10 -17.10
C LEU A 123 -5.34 -1.36 -15.94
N VAL A 124 -4.89 -1.57 -14.70
CA VAL A 124 -5.44 -0.92 -13.52
C VAL A 124 -5.32 0.60 -13.63
N LYS A 125 -4.16 1.10 -14.07
CA LYS A 125 -3.94 2.53 -14.33
C LYS A 125 -4.96 3.11 -15.31
N SER A 126 -5.37 2.35 -16.32
CA SER A 126 -6.35 2.81 -17.31
C SER A 126 -7.78 2.97 -16.76
N TYR A 127 -8.08 2.38 -15.60
CA TYR A 127 -9.36 2.54 -14.90
C TYR A 127 -9.34 3.68 -13.87
N GLU A 128 -8.17 4.24 -13.54
CA GLU A 128 -8.07 5.40 -12.66
C GLU A 128 -8.35 6.72 -13.41
N PRO A 129 -8.83 7.77 -12.72
CA PRO A 129 -8.87 9.12 -13.28
C PRO A 129 -7.46 9.54 -13.75
N LYS A 130 -7.36 10.04 -14.99
CA LYS A 130 -6.07 10.35 -15.61
C LYS A 130 -5.27 11.36 -14.80
N GLU A 131 -5.95 12.33 -14.20
CA GLU A 131 -5.36 13.37 -13.37
C GLU A 131 -4.61 12.81 -12.15
N TRP A 132 -4.93 11.61 -11.66
CA TRP A 132 -4.19 11.01 -10.54
C TRP A 132 -2.73 10.70 -10.86
N HIS A 133 -2.38 10.64 -12.14
CA HIS A 133 -1.03 10.40 -12.66
C HIS A 133 -0.43 11.65 -13.33
N GLU A 134 -1.14 12.78 -13.32
CA GLU A 134 -0.64 14.04 -13.85
C GLU A 134 0.16 14.78 -12.78
N ARG A 135 1.40 15.14 -13.13
CA ARG A 135 2.37 15.73 -12.19
C ARG A 135 1.79 16.92 -11.42
N GLU A 136 1.17 17.86 -12.13
CA GLU A 136 0.61 19.07 -11.54
C GLU A 136 -0.50 18.74 -10.52
N TRP A 137 -1.36 17.78 -10.85
CA TRP A 137 -2.43 17.37 -9.94
C TRP A 137 -1.85 16.70 -8.68
N CYS A 138 -0.86 15.82 -8.83
CA CYS A 138 -0.20 15.18 -7.69
C CYS A 138 0.46 16.21 -6.77
N ILE A 139 1.13 17.22 -7.34
CA ILE A 139 1.72 18.33 -6.58
C ILE A 139 0.65 19.07 -5.79
N GLU A 140 -0.47 19.45 -6.43
CA GLU A 140 -1.55 20.16 -5.74
C GLU A 140 -2.26 19.29 -4.69
N ARG A 141 -2.37 17.97 -4.90
CA ARG A 141 -2.83 17.02 -3.87
C ARG A 141 -1.90 17.05 -2.65
N LEU A 142 -0.59 16.93 -2.85
CA LEU A 142 0.37 16.90 -1.75
C LEU A 142 0.46 18.24 -1.00
N LYS A 143 0.33 19.37 -1.69
CA LYS A 143 0.22 20.70 -1.04
C LYS A 143 -1.00 20.81 -0.14
N LYS A 144 -2.15 20.23 -0.52
CA LYS A 144 -3.36 20.18 0.34
C LYS A 144 -3.15 19.34 1.61
N LEU A 145 -2.17 18.43 1.60
CA LEU A 145 -1.72 17.68 2.78
C LEU A 145 -0.65 18.44 3.58
N GLU A 146 -0.45 19.73 3.30
CA GLU A 146 0.55 20.59 3.95
C GLU A 146 1.99 20.08 3.82
N LEU A 147 2.26 19.17 2.88
CA LEU A 147 3.59 18.59 2.71
C LEU A 147 4.60 19.69 2.29
N PRO A 148 5.80 19.76 2.89
CA PRO A 148 6.78 20.79 2.55
C PRO A 148 7.16 20.78 1.06
N ASN A 149 7.31 21.97 0.47
CA ASN A 149 7.57 22.10 -0.97
C ASN A 149 8.87 21.43 -1.42
N ASP A 150 9.90 21.45 -0.57
CA ASP A 150 11.19 20.80 -0.83
C ASP A 150 11.08 19.27 -0.81
N VAL A 151 10.19 18.70 0.02
CA VAL A 151 9.82 17.28 -0.05
C VAL A 151 9.10 16.98 -1.36
N ILE A 152 8.10 17.79 -1.74
CA ILE A 152 7.35 17.60 -2.99
C ILE A 152 8.29 17.68 -4.22
N GLU A 153 9.23 18.64 -4.22
CA GLU A 153 10.24 18.77 -5.27
C GLU A 153 11.11 17.51 -5.37
N PHE A 154 11.56 16.98 -4.22
CA PHE A 154 12.33 15.74 -4.16
C PHE A 154 11.56 14.53 -4.67
N LEU A 155 10.31 14.34 -4.24
CA LEU A 155 9.43 13.24 -4.71
C LEU A 155 9.14 13.35 -6.21
N GLY A 156 9.21 14.56 -6.76
CA GLY A 156 9.08 14.81 -8.20
C GLY A 156 10.37 14.61 -9.00
N SER A 157 11.47 14.17 -8.39
CA SER A 157 12.76 13.96 -9.06
C SER A 157 12.91 12.55 -9.62
N GLU A 158 13.87 12.37 -10.54
CA GLU A 158 14.17 11.07 -11.16
C GLU A 158 14.81 10.09 -10.19
N ASN A 159 15.69 10.58 -9.30
CA ASN A 159 16.38 9.77 -8.31
C ASN A 159 15.87 10.09 -6.90
N ARG A 160 15.10 9.16 -6.34
CA ARG A 160 14.51 9.26 -5.00
C ARG A 160 15.14 8.30 -4.01
N ARG A 161 16.23 7.63 -4.41
CA ARG A 161 17.02 6.75 -3.56
C ARG A 161 18.19 7.51 -2.96
N ILE A 162 18.39 7.31 -1.67
CA ILE A 162 19.49 7.87 -0.90
C ILE A 162 20.28 6.70 -0.33
N ASP A 163 21.53 6.58 -0.74
CA ASP A 163 22.46 5.61 -0.16
C ASP A 163 22.93 6.11 1.22
N LEU A 164 22.92 5.22 2.21
CA LEU A 164 23.12 5.53 3.62
C LEU A 164 24.48 5.02 4.11
N GLN A 165 25.57 5.64 3.63
CA GLN A 165 26.95 5.19 3.93
C GLN A 165 27.31 5.20 5.42
N GLU A 166 26.65 6.03 6.22
CA GLU A 166 26.89 6.18 7.67
C GLU A 166 25.86 5.41 8.51
N SER A 167 24.93 4.68 7.89
CA SER A 167 23.92 3.90 8.62
C SER A 167 24.54 2.65 9.24
N GLU A 168 24.11 2.34 10.45
CA GLU A 168 24.46 1.10 11.14
C GLU A 168 23.50 -0.06 10.81
N TRP A 169 22.37 0.22 10.15
CA TRP A 169 21.23 -0.69 10.03
C TRP A 169 20.88 -1.05 8.59
N THR A 170 20.95 -0.09 7.66
CA THR A 170 20.41 -0.25 6.31
C THR A 170 21.29 0.43 5.27
N ASN A 171 21.37 -0.09 4.04
CA ASN A 171 22.25 0.49 3.03
C ASN A 171 21.61 1.66 2.27
N TYR A 172 20.28 1.73 2.21
CA TYR A 172 19.58 2.78 1.46
C TYR A 172 18.15 2.99 1.94
N VAL A 173 17.62 4.16 1.61
CA VAL A 173 16.18 4.46 1.65
C VAL A 173 15.74 5.02 0.30
N GLU A 174 14.56 4.63 -0.17
CA GLU A 174 13.95 5.11 -1.40
C GLU A 174 12.57 5.69 -1.10
N PHE A 175 12.20 6.78 -1.78
CA PHE A 175 10.93 7.47 -1.56
C PHE A 175 9.97 7.31 -2.75
N TYR A 176 8.66 7.34 -2.47
CA TYR A 176 7.62 7.19 -3.48
C TYR A 176 7.68 8.26 -4.58
N ALA A 177 7.24 7.92 -5.79
CA ALA A 177 6.92 8.94 -6.79
C ALA A 177 5.65 9.72 -6.39
N LEU A 178 5.45 10.90 -6.98
CA LEU A 178 4.32 11.81 -6.65
C LEU A 178 2.93 11.15 -6.70
N ASP A 179 2.66 10.30 -7.70
CA ASP A 179 1.38 9.61 -7.90
C ASP A 179 1.25 8.32 -7.07
N GLU A 180 2.36 7.87 -6.50
CA GLU A 180 2.45 6.69 -5.64
C GLU A 180 2.27 7.04 -4.17
N VAL A 181 2.56 8.28 -3.73
CA VAL A 181 2.39 8.71 -2.33
C VAL A 181 0.99 8.42 -1.81
N ARG A 182 0.93 7.75 -0.65
CA ARG A 182 -0.29 7.23 -0.04
C ARG A 182 -0.57 7.94 1.28
N THR A 183 -1.81 7.86 1.71
CA THR A 183 -2.22 8.30 3.05
C THR A 183 -2.96 7.18 3.76
N PHE A 184 -2.72 7.02 5.04
CA PHE A 184 -3.47 6.07 5.87
C PHE A 184 -3.76 6.65 7.26
N LYS A 185 -4.65 5.97 7.99
CA LYS A 185 -5.04 6.40 9.33
C LYS A 185 -4.24 5.64 10.39
N TRP A 186 -3.68 6.39 11.32
CA TRP A 186 -3.12 5.85 12.56
C TRP A 186 -3.79 6.54 13.74
N LYS A 187 -4.58 5.78 14.51
CA LYS A 187 -5.52 6.32 15.49
C LYS A 187 -6.40 7.40 14.81
N ASP A 188 -6.38 8.62 15.31
CA ASP A 188 -7.09 9.80 14.83
C ASP A 188 -6.29 10.65 13.83
N MET A 189 -5.02 10.31 13.56
CA MET A 189 -4.14 11.06 12.67
C MET A 189 -4.16 10.54 11.22
N THR A 190 -3.87 11.44 10.29
CA THR A 190 -3.55 11.10 8.89
C THR A 190 -2.04 11.04 8.74
N LEU A 191 -1.52 9.91 8.26
CA LEU A 191 -0.12 9.78 7.89
C LEU A 191 -0.01 9.87 6.37
N VAL A 192 0.92 10.68 5.89
CA VAL A 192 1.38 10.66 4.51
C VAL A 192 2.66 9.83 4.47
N ASP A 193 2.58 8.65 3.89
CA ASP A 193 3.72 7.73 3.80
C ASP A 193 4.67 8.17 2.69
N LEU A 194 5.94 8.38 3.02
CA LEU A 194 6.92 8.93 2.09
C LEU A 194 7.90 7.87 1.59
N VAL A 195 8.12 6.81 2.38
CA VAL A 195 9.16 5.82 2.11
C VAL A 195 8.61 4.73 1.20
N TYR A 196 9.13 4.71 -0.02
CA TYR A 196 8.96 3.58 -0.91
C TYR A 196 9.68 2.40 -0.29
N ASP A 197 11.00 2.39 -0.23
CA ASP A 197 11.81 1.23 0.17
C ASP A 197 12.84 1.56 1.25
N VAL A 198 13.21 0.55 2.02
CA VAL A 198 14.35 0.61 2.94
C VAL A 198 15.01 -0.76 2.93
N ASP A 199 16.34 -0.80 2.78
CA ASP A 199 17.05 -2.08 2.68
C ASP A 199 16.87 -2.90 3.95
N ASP A 200 16.55 -4.19 3.82
CA ASP A 200 16.40 -5.17 4.91
C ASP A 200 15.31 -4.88 5.98
N TYR A 201 14.46 -3.87 5.81
CA TYR A 201 13.40 -3.50 6.77
C TYR A 201 12.04 -3.29 6.10
N ASP A 202 10.97 -3.37 6.89
CA ASP A 202 9.65 -2.92 6.46
C ASP A 202 9.64 -1.41 6.26
N ASN A 203 9.04 -0.95 5.15
CA ASN A 203 9.10 0.45 4.73
C ASN A 203 7.98 1.34 5.30
N ILE A 204 6.83 0.74 5.65
CA ILE A 204 5.63 1.49 6.01
C ILE A 204 5.89 2.28 7.28
N GLY A 205 5.75 3.61 7.19
CA GLY A 205 5.82 4.47 8.37
C GLY A 205 7.24 4.80 8.85
N VAL A 206 8.30 4.39 8.13
CA VAL A 206 9.70 4.71 8.50
C VAL A 206 9.92 6.22 8.56
N ILE A 207 9.43 6.95 7.55
CA ILE A 207 9.28 8.41 7.58
C ILE A 207 7.90 8.75 7.00
N SER A 208 7.08 9.38 7.83
CA SER A 208 5.76 9.89 7.44
C SER A 208 5.63 11.36 7.77
N TRP A 209 4.79 12.06 7.02
CA TRP A 209 4.37 13.43 7.34
C TRP A 209 2.98 13.42 7.96
N ILE A 210 2.78 14.24 8.99
CA ILE A 210 1.51 14.42 9.70
C ILE A 210 0.95 15.81 9.36
N PRO A 211 -0.01 15.94 8.43
CA PRO A 211 -0.57 17.22 8.00
C PRO A 211 -1.10 18.06 9.16
N GLU A 212 -1.78 17.43 10.12
CA GLU A 212 -2.42 18.08 11.27
C GLU A 212 -1.41 18.73 12.21
N HIS A 213 -0.19 18.18 12.29
CA HIS A 213 0.89 18.65 13.16
C HIS A 213 2.02 19.36 12.41
N LYS A 214 1.98 19.36 11.08
CA LYS A 214 3.04 19.88 10.20
C LYS A 214 4.43 19.40 10.61
N SER A 215 4.51 18.11 10.92
CA SER A 215 5.70 17.47 11.49
C SER A 215 5.90 16.09 10.88
N PHE A 216 7.15 15.64 10.89
CA PHE A 216 7.48 14.25 10.53
C PHE A 216 7.35 13.32 11.72
N ALA A 217 7.04 12.07 11.44
CA ALA A 217 6.90 11.00 12.42
C ALA A 217 7.42 9.68 11.85
N CYS A 218 7.64 8.73 12.75
CA CYS A 218 7.87 7.32 12.42
C CYS A 218 6.84 6.44 13.15
N LEU A 219 6.56 5.29 12.54
CA LEU A 219 5.59 4.31 13.01
C LEU A 219 6.22 2.92 12.87
N ASP A 220 6.28 2.20 13.98
CA ASP A 220 6.58 0.78 13.99
C ASP A 220 5.28 0.03 14.12
N MET A 221 4.91 -0.66 13.05
CA MET A 221 3.65 -1.40 12.98
C MET A 221 3.68 -2.71 13.75
N GLU A 222 4.81 -3.40 13.79
CA GLU A 222 4.95 -4.68 14.48
C GLU A 222 4.75 -4.50 15.97
N HIS A 223 5.25 -3.38 16.50
CA HIS A 223 5.21 -3.06 17.94
C HIS A 223 4.11 -2.06 18.29
N GLY A 224 3.40 -1.50 17.30
CA GLY A 224 2.35 -0.52 17.49
C GLY A 224 2.84 0.81 18.07
N MET A 225 4.11 1.14 17.84
CA MET A 225 4.76 2.33 18.40
C MET A 225 4.68 3.48 17.42
N PHE A 226 4.51 4.71 17.91
CA PHE A 226 4.52 5.92 17.09
C PHE A 226 5.39 6.98 17.76
N GLY A 227 6.10 7.79 16.97
CA GLY A 227 6.96 8.84 17.49
C GLY A 227 7.06 10.02 16.53
N PHE A 228 6.94 11.24 17.05
CA PHE A 228 7.30 12.43 16.28
C PHE A 228 8.81 12.55 16.18
N ILE A 229 9.32 12.81 14.97
CA ILE A 229 10.74 13.05 14.73
C ILE A 229 11.01 14.53 15.04
N LYS A 230 11.19 14.83 16.33
CA LYS A 230 11.36 16.18 16.85
C LYS A 230 12.51 16.90 16.12
N GLU A 231 12.25 18.15 15.75
CA GLU A 231 13.22 19.04 15.08
C GLU A 231 13.69 18.58 13.69
N MET A 232 13.03 17.62 13.03
CA MET A 232 13.38 17.29 11.64
C MET A 232 12.68 18.23 10.65
N THR A 233 13.47 19.00 9.91
CA THR A 233 13.09 19.55 8.61
C THR A 233 13.63 18.68 7.48
N TRP A 234 13.07 18.79 6.27
CA TRP A 234 13.61 18.07 5.11
C TRP A 234 15.05 18.48 4.79
N SER A 235 15.39 19.75 4.96
CA SER A 235 16.77 20.26 4.83
C SER A 235 17.74 19.60 5.82
N GLU A 236 17.32 19.33 7.05
CA GLU A 236 18.12 18.60 8.04
C GLU A 236 18.22 17.12 7.70
N PHE A 237 17.12 16.50 7.27
CA PHE A 237 17.13 15.12 6.77
C PHE A 237 18.19 14.92 5.68
N MET A 238 18.19 15.78 4.66
CA MET A 238 19.13 15.68 3.54
C MET A 238 20.61 15.92 3.94
N LYS A 239 20.88 16.57 5.07
CA LYS A 239 22.26 16.71 5.58
C LYS A 239 22.76 15.47 6.29
N SER A 240 21.86 14.67 6.86
CA SER A 240 22.22 13.51 7.68
C SER A 240 21.11 12.45 7.64
N PRO A 241 20.85 11.84 6.47
CA PRO A 241 19.71 10.95 6.27
C PRO A 241 19.82 9.70 7.16
N ALA A 242 21.01 9.12 7.28
CA ALA A 242 21.27 7.95 8.14
C ALA A 242 20.86 8.18 9.60
N LYS A 243 21.11 9.37 10.16
CA LYS A 243 20.70 9.73 11.53
C LYS A 243 19.20 9.54 11.75
N PHE A 244 18.38 9.93 10.76
CA PHE A 244 16.92 9.89 10.87
C PHE A 244 16.37 8.51 10.50
N ILE A 245 16.93 7.86 9.47
CA ILE A 245 16.50 6.49 9.14
C ILE A 245 16.85 5.54 10.28
N ASP A 246 18.09 5.54 10.77
CA ASP A 246 18.50 4.68 11.89
C ASP A 246 17.69 5.00 13.15
N GLY A 247 17.41 6.28 13.42
CA GLY A 247 16.58 6.67 14.56
C GLY A 247 15.14 6.16 14.48
N SER A 248 14.57 6.11 13.28
CA SER A 248 13.25 5.49 13.02
C SER A 248 13.29 3.96 13.15
N LEU A 249 14.39 3.32 12.74
CA LEU A 249 14.54 1.86 12.82
C LEU A 249 14.95 1.37 14.22
N SER A 250 15.63 2.18 15.02
CA SER A 250 16.19 1.81 16.34
C SER A 250 15.33 2.25 17.53
N TRP A 251 14.05 2.56 17.30
CA TRP A 251 13.10 3.11 18.25
C TRP A 251 13.51 4.40 19.00
N LYS A 252 14.46 5.17 18.45
CA LYS A 252 15.00 6.35 19.13
C LYS A 252 14.02 7.52 19.21
N PHE A 253 13.10 7.63 18.24
CA PHE A 253 12.14 8.73 18.16
C PHE A 253 10.78 8.41 18.78
N PHE A 254 10.60 7.19 19.29
CA PHE A 254 9.35 6.78 19.87
C PHE A 254 9.31 7.27 21.31
N ASP A 255 8.22 7.94 21.68
CA ASP A 255 8.00 8.32 23.06
C ASP A 255 7.68 7.01 23.83
N LEU A 256 8.70 6.45 24.49
CA LEU A 256 8.60 5.20 25.26
C LEU A 256 7.71 5.31 26.52
N ASP A 257 7.15 6.50 26.78
CA ASP A 257 6.46 6.84 28.02
C ASP A 257 4.91 6.84 27.93
N ASP A 258 4.32 6.54 26.76
CA ASP A 258 2.85 6.43 26.63
C ASP A 258 2.39 4.95 26.63
N GLU A 259 2.71 4.23 27.72
CA GLU A 259 1.83 3.14 28.20
C GLU A 259 0.62 3.78 28.90
N GLU A 260 -0.41 4.20 28.18
CA GLU A 260 -1.78 4.39 28.73
C GLU A 260 -2.87 4.28 27.66
#